data_AF-A0A1F6KWN7-F1
#
_entry.id   AF-A0A1F6KWN7-F1
#
_cell.length_a   1.000
_cell.length_b   1.000
_cell.length_c   1.000
_cell.angle_alpha   90.00
_cell.angle_beta   90.00
_cell.angle_gamma   90.00
#
_symmetry.space_group_name_H-M   'P 1'
#
loop_
_entity.id
_entity.type
_entity.pdbx_description
1 polymer ?
#
loop_
_entity_poly.entity_id
_entity_poly.type
_entity_poly.pdbx_seq_one_letter_code
_entity_poly.pdbx_strand_id
1 'polypeptide(L)' 'MRIFTLGSLKDILTLHGFKILKIVGTEFLSFPTPLLFVDRLFSHIVSLASNIIAVGKKT' A
#
# COMPACT_ATOMS: atom_id res chain seq x y z
N MET A 1 1.98 7.66 -14.20
CA MET A 1 2.05 6.74 -13.04
C MET A 1 3.49 6.67 -12.58
N ARG A 2 3.80 6.90 -11.29
CA ARG A 2 5.14 6.63 -10.75
C ARG A 2 5.09 5.28 -10.05
N ILE A 3 5.98 4.37 -10.42
CA ILE A 3 6.08 3.04 -9.80
C ILE A 3 7.01 3.19 -8.61
N PHE A 4 6.51 2.90 -7.41
CA PHE A 4 7.31 2.87 -6.19
C PHE A 4 7.32 1.47 -5.63
N THR A 5 8.48 1.02 -5.15
CA THR A 5 8.53 -0.12 -4.25
C THR A 5 8.02 0.32 -2.87
N LEU A 6 7.53 -0.63 -2.06
CA LEU A 6 7.10 -0.32 -0.69
C LEU A 6 8.20 0.37 0.13
N GLY A 7 9.46 -0.02 -0.08
CA GLY A 7 10.61 0.61 0.57
C GLY A 7 10.78 2.07 0.15
N SER A 8 10.84 2.33 -1.16
CA SER A 8 11.02 3.70 -1.67
C SER A 8 9.84 4.64 -1.32
N LEU A 9 8.62 4.11 -1.19
CA LEU A 9 7.49 4.88 -0.66
C LEU A 9 7.71 5.29 0.81
N LYS A 10 8.21 4.37 1.65
CA LYS A 10 8.52 4.66 3.07
C LYS A 10 9.60 5.73 3.18
N ASP A 11 10.66 5.62 2.37
CA ASP A 11 11.78 6.54 2.40
C ASP A 11 11.34 7.95 2.00
N ILE A 12 10.54 8.09 0.94
CA ILE A 12 9.98 9.37 0.50
C ILE A 12 9.12 10.01 1.59
N LEU A 13 8.21 9.25 2.21
CA LEU A 13 7.35 9.78 3.26
C LEU A 13 8.18 10.25 4.46
N THR A 14 9.22 9.48 4.83
CA THR A 14 10.14 9.83 5.91
C THR A 14 10.94 11.09 5.58
N LEU A 15 11.45 11.22 4.35
CA LEU A 15 12.14 12.42 3.87
C LEU A 15 11.25 13.67 3.92
N HIS A 16 9.94 13.52 3.75
CA HIS A 16 8.97 14.61 3.90
C HIS A 16 8.52 14.87 5.34
N GLY A 17 9.20 14.27 6.34
CA GLY A 17 8.94 14.49 7.75
C GLY A 17 7.77 13.69 8.31
N PHE A 18 7.24 12.71 7.57
CA PHE A 18 6.21 11.81 8.11
C PHE A 18 6.85 10.67 8.89
N LYS A 19 6.45 10.51 10.14
CA LYS A 19 6.68 9.28 10.90
C LYS A 19 5.56 8.30 10.56
N ILE A 20 5.90 7.25 9.81
CA ILE A 20 4.94 6.21 9.43
C ILE A 20 4.62 5.34 10.65
N LEU A 21 3.33 5.22 10.98
CA LEU A 21 2.83 4.43 12.10
C LEU A 21 2.36 3.04 11.65
N LYS A 22 1.70 2.98 10.49
CA LYS A 22 1.15 1.74 9.94
C LYS A 22 1.08 1.82 8.42
N ILE A 23 1.31 0.70 7.75
CA ILE A 23 0.99 0.54 6.33
C ILE A 23 0.14 -0.72 6.19
N VAL A 24 -0.95 -0.63 5.45
CA VAL A 24 -1.82 -1.76 5.14
C VAL A 24 -2.06 -1.84 3.64
N GLY A 25 -2.12 -3.06 3.13
CA GLY A 25 -2.68 -3.31 1.81
C GLY A 25 -4.21 -3.29 1.89
N THR A 26 -4.87 -2.93 0.79
CA THR A 26 -6.33 -2.99 0.69
C THR A 26 -6.74 -3.55 -0.67
N GLU A 27 -7.95 -4.11 -0.72
CA GLU A 27 -8.51 -4.70 -1.92
C GLU A 27 -8.71 -3.63 -3.01
N PHE A 28 -8.47 -4.00 -4.26
CA PHE A 28 -8.83 -3.24 -5.43
C PHE A 28 -10.19 -3.72 -5.94
N LEU A 29 -11.24 -3.05 -5.48
CA LEU A 29 -12.64 -3.43 -5.74
C LEU A 29 -13.07 -3.33 -7.21
N SER A 30 -12.22 -2.84 -8.11
CA SER A 30 -12.52 -2.74 -9.54
C SER A 30 -12.06 -3.96 -10.35
N PHE A 31 -11.50 -5.00 -9.71
CA PHE A 31 -11.20 -6.24 -10.41
C PHE A 31 -12.47 -7.03 -10.74
N PRO A 32 -12.48 -7.78 -11.86
CA PRO A 32 -13.51 -8.79 -12.15
C PRO A 32 -13.68 -9.77 -11.00
N THR A 33 -14.92 -10.22 -10.76
CA THR A 33 -15.29 -11.09 -9.63
C THR A 33 -14.38 -12.31 -9.40
N PRO A 34 -13.88 -13.02 -10.45
CA PRO A 34 -12.97 -14.15 -10.26
C PRO A 34 -11.61 -13.74 -9.66
N LEU A 35 -11.16 -12.52 -9.95
CA LEU A 35 -9.88 -11.99 -9.51
C LEU A 35 -9.95 -11.33 -8.12
N LEU A 36 -11.14 -10.99 -7.64
CA LEU A 36 -11.33 -10.43 -6.29
C LEU A 36 -10.83 -11.37 -5.19
N PHE A 37 -10.94 -12.69 -5.37
CA PHE A 37 -10.42 -13.65 -4.40
C PHE A 37 -8.88 -13.59 -4.30
N VAL A 38 -8.23 -13.47 -5.46
CA VAL A 38 -6.77 -13.39 -5.56
C VAL A 38 -6.28 -12.05 -5.00
N ASP A 39 -6.96 -10.96 -5.34
CA ASP A 39 -6.66 -9.62 -4.81
C ASP A 39 -6.88 -9.54 -3.29
N ARG A 40 -7.93 -10.19 -2.74
CA ARG A 40 -8.13 -10.33 -1.30
C ARG A 40 -6.99 -11.09 -0.63
N LEU A 41 -6.49 -12.17 -1.24
CA LEU A 41 -5.36 -12.90 -0.67
C LEU A 41 -4.10 -12.02 -0.67
N PHE A 42 -3.83 -11.33 -1.77
CA PHE A 42 -2.65 -10.47 -1.90
C PHE A 42 -2.74 -9.18 -1.09
N SER A 43 -3.91 -8.64 -0.80
CA SER A 43 -4.07 -7.42 0.00
C SER A 43 -3.55 -7.57 1.44
N HIS A 44 -3.49 -8.80 1.96
CA HIS A 44 -2.87 -9.11 3.26
C HIS A 44 -1.34 -8.96 3.24
N ILE A 45 -0.73 -9.06 2.06
CA ILE A 45 0.71 -8.90 1.86
C ILE A 45 0.94 -7.52 1.25
N VAL A 46 1.34 -6.55 2.06
CA VAL A 46 1.47 -5.13 1.67
C VAL A 46 2.30 -4.90 0.40
N SER A 47 3.33 -5.73 0.14
CA SER A 47 4.16 -5.62 -1.06
C SER A 47 3.49 -6.12 -2.35
N LEU A 48 2.44 -6.94 -2.23
CA LEU A 48 1.65 -7.50 -3.34
C LEU A 48 0.28 -6.84 -3.47
N ALA A 49 -0.09 -5.98 -2.52
CA ALA A 49 -1.38 -5.30 -2.52
C ALA A 49 -1.47 -4.29 -3.66
N SER A 50 -2.57 -4.36 -4.40
CA SER A 50 -2.90 -3.45 -5.50
C SER A 50 -3.06 -2.01 -5.03
N ASN A 51 -3.60 -1.82 -3.83
CA ASN A 51 -3.74 -0.54 -3.16
C ASN A 51 -3.03 -0.58 -1.81
N ILE A 52 -2.37 0.52 -1.44
CA ILE A 52 -1.66 0.66 -0.16
C ILE A 52 -2.17 1.91 0.55
N ILE A 53 -2.48 1.77 1.83
CA ILE A 53 -2.82 2.88 2.72
C ILE A 53 -1.70 3.02 3.76
N ALA A 54 -1.04 4.18 3.77
CA ALA A 54 -0.05 4.53 4.77
C ALA A 54 -0.65 5.52 5.78
N VAL A 55 -0.57 5.18 7.05
CA VAL A 55 -0.97 6.05 8.17
C VAL A 55 0.30 6.56 8.83
N GLY A 56 0.46 7.88 8.84
CA GLY A 56 1.62 8.55 9.44
C GLY A 56 1.24 9.81 10.16
N LYS A 57 2.09 10.22 11.10
CA LYS A 57 2.01 11.53 11.78
C LYS A 57 3.08 12.43 11.17
N LYS A 58 2.71 13.66 10.82
CA LYS A 58 3.68 14.67 10.40
C LYS A 58 4.44 15.16 11.62
N THR A 59 5.76 15.13 11.52
CA THR A 59 6.69 15.57 12.57
C THR A 59 7.02 17.04 12.39
#